data_AF-A0A5J4KJ79-F1
#
_entry.id   AF-A0A5J4KJ79-F1
#
_cell.length_a   1.000
_cell.length_b   1.000
_cell.length_c   1.000
_cell.angle_alpha   90.00
_cell.angle_beta   90.00
_cell.angle_gamma   90.00
#
_symmetry.space_group_name_H-M   'P 1'
#
loop_
_entity.id
_entity.type
_entity.pdbx_description
1 polymer ?
#
loop_
_entity_poly.entity_id
_entity_poly.type
_entity_poly.pdbx_seq_one_letter_code
_entity_poly.pdbx_strand_id
1 'polypeptide(L)'
;MARDLFDRDNLMDYGKRGFRGGLNTLGDFQKFLLRGNVVDLAVGIVIGAAFNGLVQAFVTDFLQPLIGSFAHTSSFDKVKTPPVGAIPPLAYGHFIGVLISFILTAAVVYFFVVKPINTLNDRYNRLRPKKEEGPTTKDCPFCLSSVPLKATRCAYCTAQLPPVEGTQAQTAY
;
A
#
# COMPACT_ATOMS: atom_id res chain seq x y z
N MET A 1 29.44 -59.80 3.30
CA MET A 1 28.17 -59.09 3.58
C MET A 1 28.36 -57.61 3.99
N ALA A 2 29.52 -56.98 3.76
CA ALA A 2 29.78 -55.58 4.15
C ALA A 2 30.13 -54.66 2.95
N ARG A 3 29.82 -55.09 1.72
CA ARG A 3 30.18 -54.37 0.48
C ARG A 3 29.02 -53.62 -0.19
N ASP A 4 27.80 -53.74 0.34
CA ASP A 4 26.60 -53.20 -0.30
C ASP A 4 26.17 -51.82 0.26
N LEU A 5 26.90 -51.27 1.24
CA LEU A 5 26.59 -49.98 1.86
C LEU A 5 27.26 -48.76 1.20
N PHE A 6 28.24 -48.98 0.30
CA PHE A 6 28.91 -47.91 -0.45
C PHE A 6 28.57 -47.98 -1.94
N ASP A 7 27.29 -48.20 -2.23
CA ASP A 7 26.79 -48.16 -3.58
C ASP A 7 26.69 -46.70 -4.05
N ARG A 8 27.53 -46.34 -5.03
CA ARG A 8 27.70 -44.96 -5.56
C ARG A 8 26.40 -44.41 -6.15
N ASP A 9 25.48 -45.30 -6.48
CA ASP A 9 24.23 -45.03 -7.17
C ASP A 9 23.16 -44.49 -6.20
N ASN A 10 23.18 -44.94 -4.93
CA ASN A 10 22.28 -44.46 -3.87
C ASN A 10 22.61 -43.03 -3.39
N LEU A 11 23.88 -42.63 -3.42
CA LEU A 11 24.32 -41.28 -3.02
C LEU A 11 23.92 -40.21 -4.03
N MET A 12 23.93 -40.55 -5.32
CA MET A 12 23.48 -39.64 -6.39
C MET A 12 21.96 -39.42 -6.36
N ASP A 13 21.19 -40.40 -5.89
CA ASP A 13 19.73 -40.30 -5.81
C ASP A 13 19.24 -39.55 -4.55
N TYR A 14 20.07 -39.46 -3.51
CA TYR A 14 19.82 -38.58 -2.36
C TYR A 14 19.97 -37.09 -2.72
N GLY A 15 20.94 -36.73 -3.59
CA GLY A 15 21.14 -35.35 -4.05
C GLY A 15 19.99 -34.81 -4.92
N LYS A 16 19.41 -35.65 -5.80
CA LYS A 16 18.31 -35.24 -6.69
C LYS A 16 16.99 -35.00 -5.96
N ARG A 17 16.71 -35.72 -4.87
CA ARG A 17 15.45 -35.56 -4.10
C ARG A 17 15.40 -34.25 -3.31
N GLY A 18 16.53 -33.80 -2.75
CA GLY A 18 16.61 -32.51 -2.06
C GLY A 18 16.37 -31.30 -2.97
N PHE A 19 16.91 -31.33 -4.18
CA PHE A 19 16.76 -30.23 -5.15
C PHE A 19 15.32 -30.11 -5.68
N ARG A 20 14.64 -31.24 -5.90
CA ARG A 20 13.26 -31.28 -6.43
C ARG A 20 12.23 -30.84 -5.38
N GLY A 21 12.49 -31.08 -4.09
CA GLY A 21 11.67 -30.55 -2.98
C GLY A 21 11.72 -29.03 -2.85
N GLY A 22 12.89 -28.41 -3.05
CA GLY A 22 13.04 -26.95 -3.03
C GLY A 22 12.40 -26.23 -4.24
N LEU A 23 12.35 -26.88 -5.40
CA LEU A 23 11.65 -26.35 -6.58
C LEU A 23 10.13 -26.30 -6.37
N ASN A 24 9.56 -27.25 -5.62
CA ASN A 24 8.13 -27.28 -5.32
C ASN A 24 7.73 -26.15 -4.36
N THR A 25 8.56 -25.85 -3.34
CA THR A 25 8.28 -24.77 -2.38
C THR A 25 8.41 -23.37 -3.02
N LEU A 26 9.37 -23.18 -3.93
CA LEU A 26 9.49 -21.96 -4.73
C LEU A 26 8.28 -21.78 -5.68
N GLY A 27 7.82 -22.87 -6.28
CA GLY A 27 6.61 -22.86 -7.10
C GLY A 27 5.35 -22.50 -6.31
N ASP A 28 5.23 -22.96 -5.06
CA ASP A 28 4.09 -22.64 -4.21
C ASP A 28 4.13 -21.20 -3.67
N PHE A 29 5.33 -20.67 -3.41
CA PHE A 29 5.52 -19.26 -3.09
C PHE A 29 5.16 -18.34 -4.28
N GLN A 30 5.58 -18.71 -5.49
CA GLN A 30 5.20 -17.97 -6.71
C GLN A 30 3.68 -17.99 -6.93
N LYS A 31 3.00 -19.13 -6.74
CA LYS A 31 1.53 -19.22 -6.82
C LYS A 31 0.82 -18.36 -5.76
N PHE A 32 1.43 -18.19 -4.58
CA PHE A 32 0.93 -17.30 -3.54
C PHE A 32 1.06 -15.82 -3.93
N LEU A 33 2.22 -15.41 -4.46
CA LEU A 33 2.43 -14.04 -4.95
C LEU A 33 1.55 -13.69 -6.16
N LEU A 34 1.38 -14.63 -7.10
CA LEU A 34 0.53 -14.47 -8.28
C LEU A 34 -0.97 -14.36 -7.96
N ARG A 35 -1.37 -14.52 -6.69
CA ARG A 35 -2.74 -14.23 -6.23
C ARG A 35 -3.07 -12.72 -6.30
N GLY A 36 -2.11 -11.87 -6.69
CA GLY A 36 -2.28 -10.48 -7.13
C GLY A 36 -2.41 -9.47 -6.00
N ASN A 37 -3.36 -9.70 -5.09
CA ASN A 37 -3.69 -8.76 -4.01
C ASN A 37 -2.53 -8.44 -3.05
N VAL A 38 -1.62 -9.40 -2.82
CA VAL A 38 -0.49 -9.22 -1.89
C VAL A 38 0.64 -8.40 -2.51
N VAL A 39 0.89 -8.56 -3.81
CA VAL A 39 2.00 -7.91 -4.51
C VAL A 39 1.70 -6.42 -4.68
N ASP A 40 0.48 -6.06 -5.09
CA ASP A 40 0.10 -4.65 -5.27
C ASP A 40 0.14 -3.89 -3.94
N LEU A 41 -0.30 -4.53 -2.85
CA LEU A 41 -0.23 -3.96 -1.51
C LEU A 41 1.22 -3.82 -1.03
N ALA A 42 2.06 -4.82 -1.24
CA ALA A 42 3.47 -4.78 -0.86
C ALA A 42 4.24 -3.68 -1.60
N VAL A 43 4.03 -3.55 -2.91
CA VAL A 43 4.64 -2.51 -3.73
C VAL A 43 4.19 -1.13 -3.27
N GLY A 44 2.91 -0.95 -2.94
CA GLY A 44 2.37 0.30 -2.41
C GLY A 44 3.07 0.76 -1.11
N ILE A 45 3.31 -0.15 -0.17
CA ILE A 45 3.99 0.16 1.10
C ILE A 45 5.45 0.56 0.87
N VAL A 46 6.18 -0.20 0.05
CA VAL A 46 7.62 0.04 -0.21
C VAL A 46 7.82 1.39 -0.90
N ILE A 47 7.03 1.69 -1.94
CA ILE A 47 7.10 2.97 -2.64
C ILE A 47 6.70 4.13 -1.72
N GLY A 48 5.65 3.95 -0.90
CA GLY A 48 5.23 4.95 0.07
C GLY A 48 6.32 5.29 1.09
N ALA A 49 7.01 4.27 1.62
CA ALA A 49 8.11 4.47 2.56
C ALA A 49 9.32 5.18 1.93
N ALA A 50 9.71 4.77 0.72
CA ALA A 50 10.83 5.39 0.00
C ALA A 50 10.53 6.87 -0.35
N PHE A 51 9.31 7.16 -0.81
CA PHE A 51 8.90 8.52 -1.13
C PHE A 51 8.84 9.43 0.10
N ASN A 52 8.32 8.93 1.23
CA ASN A 52 8.34 9.68 2.49
C ASN A 52 9.78 10.04 2.89
N GLY A 53 10.73 9.11 2.74
CA GLY A 53 12.15 9.37 2.98
C GLY A 53 12.71 10.51 2.11
N LEU A 54 12.37 10.53 0.82
CA LEU A 54 12.79 11.59 -0.11
C LEU A 54 12.22 12.96 0.27
N VAL A 55 10.94 13.01 0.63
CA VAL A 55 10.30 14.26 1.07
C VAL A 55 10.92 14.77 2.37
N GLN A 56 11.16 13.87 3.34
CA GLN A 56 11.81 14.24 4.60
C GLN A 56 13.21 14.79 4.37
N ALA A 57 14.04 14.12 3.56
CA ALA A 57 15.38 14.59 3.22
C ALA A 57 15.34 15.97 2.55
N PHE A 58 14.40 16.21 1.63
CA PHE A 58 14.24 17.52 1.02
C PHE A 58 13.90 18.61 2.05
N VAL A 59 13.01 18.31 2.99
CA VAL A 59 12.59 19.28 4.03
C VAL A 59 13.73 19.53 5.01
N THR A 60 14.45 18.50 5.44
CA THR A 60 15.57 18.64 6.37
C THR A 60 16.75 19.35 5.74
N ASP A 61 17.06 19.06 4.48
CA ASP A 61 18.30 19.53 3.85
C ASP A 61 18.14 20.91 3.22
N PHE A 62 16.93 21.27 2.75
CA PHE A 62 16.68 22.56 2.12
C PHE A 62 15.87 23.51 2.99
N LEU A 63 14.83 23.04 3.68
CA LEU A 63 13.90 23.94 4.39
C LEU A 63 14.33 24.23 5.82
N GLN A 64 14.82 23.25 6.58
CA GLN A 64 15.31 23.49 7.95
C GLN A 64 16.47 24.50 8.02
N PRO A 65 17.52 24.45 7.17
CA PRO A 65 18.56 25.48 7.20
C PRO A 65 18.04 26.84 6.73
N LEU A 66 17.09 26.87 5.79
CA LEU A 66 16.46 28.12 5.36
C LEU A 66 15.70 28.75 6.53
N ILE A 67 14.85 27.98 7.21
CA ILE A 67 14.11 28.44 8.40
C ILE A 67 15.06 28.78 9.54
N GLY A 68 16.11 27.98 9.78
CA GLY A 68 17.12 28.25 10.79
C GLY A 68 17.85 29.56 10.55
N SER A 69 18.14 29.88 9.28
CA SER A 69 18.75 31.16 8.90
C SER A 69 17.83 32.36 9.18
N PHE A 70 16.52 32.24 8.92
CA PHE A 70 15.54 33.28 9.20
C PHE A 70 15.13 33.36 10.68
N ALA A 71 15.13 32.23 11.39
CA ALA A 71 14.80 32.12 12.81
C ALA A 71 15.90 32.64 13.73
N HIS A 72 17.11 32.92 13.22
CA HIS A 72 18.12 33.71 13.94
C HIS A 72 17.64 35.12 14.31
N THR A 73 16.52 35.60 13.75
CA THR A 73 15.91 36.89 14.10
C THR A 73 14.90 36.82 15.25
N SER A 74 14.30 35.66 15.54
CA SER A 74 13.46 35.48 16.73
C SER A 74 14.31 34.99 17.90
N SER A 75 14.96 35.95 18.53
CA SER A 75 15.67 35.83 19.80
C SER A 75 14.81 35.16 20.89
N PHE A 76 14.88 33.84 20.99
CA PHE A 76 14.52 33.10 22.22
C PHE A 76 15.62 32.10 22.66
N ASP A 77 16.65 31.89 21.84
CA ASP A 77 17.82 31.05 22.14
C ASP A 77 19.04 31.83 22.69
N LYS A 78 18.89 33.13 22.93
CA LYS A 78 19.97 33.99 23.48
C LYS A 78 19.82 34.32 24.97
N VAL A 79 19.16 33.48 25.75
CA VAL A 79 19.37 33.45 27.21
C VAL A 79 20.13 32.18 27.54
N LYS A 80 21.43 32.18 27.19
CA LYS A 80 22.40 31.27 27.77
C LYS A 80 22.70 31.76 29.18
N THR A 81 21.96 31.27 30.17
CA THR A 81 22.45 31.25 31.56
C THR A 81 23.16 29.90 31.80
N PRO A 82 24.38 29.89 32.35
CA PRO A 82 25.10 28.65 32.70
C PRO A 82 24.49 27.98 33.96
N PRO A 83 24.86 26.73 34.29
CA PRO A 83 23.94 25.69 34.74
C PRO A 83 23.60 25.81 36.22
N VAL A 84 22.31 25.95 36.54
CA VAL A 84 21.77 25.66 37.86
C VAL A 84 20.46 24.89 37.68
N GLY A 85 20.47 23.62 38.10
CA GLY A 85 19.29 22.89 38.55
C GLY A 85 18.15 22.69 37.55
N ALA A 86 18.19 21.57 36.82
CA ALA A 86 17.06 20.65 36.65
C ALA A 86 15.67 21.23 36.32
N ILE A 87 15.57 22.18 35.38
CA ILE A 87 14.28 22.50 34.73
C ILE A 87 14.55 22.60 33.23
N PRO A 88 14.02 21.69 32.39
CA PRO A 88 14.16 21.82 30.95
C PRO A 88 13.47 23.12 30.51
N PRO A 89 14.14 24.05 29.82
CA PRO A 89 13.48 25.24 29.29
C PRO A 89 12.36 24.76 28.36
N LEU A 90 11.15 25.26 28.58
CA LEU A 90 9.98 24.93 27.75
C LEU A 90 10.28 25.39 26.31
N ALA A 91 10.70 24.44 25.48
CA ALA A 91 11.21 24.67 24.12
C ALA A 91 10.08 24.98 23.12
N TYR A 92 9.32 26.04 23.39
CA TYR A 92 8.26 26.54 22.50
C TYR A 92 8.80 26.86 21.09
N GLY A 93 10.04 27.33 21.00
CA GLY A 93 10.71 27.61 19.73
C GLY A 93 10.94 26.36 18.87
N HIS A 94 11.33 25.24 19.48
CA HIS A 94 11.52 23.98 18.76
C HIS A 94 10.20 23.42 18.24
N PHE A 95 9.15 23.47 19.06
CA PHE A 95 7.82 23.01 18.66
C PHE A 95 7.28 23.79 17.45
N ILE A 96 7.42 25.11 17.45
CA ILE A 96 7.00 25.97 16.33
C ILE A 96 7.81 25.64 15.06
N GLY A 97 9.12 25.40 15.17
CA GLY A 97 9.95 24.98 14.04
C GLY A 97 9.51 23.65 13.42
N VAL A 98 9.18 22.66 14.25
CA VAL A 98 8.64 21.37 13.80
C VAL A 98 7.28 21.54 13.12
N LEU A 99 6.42 22.41 13.67
CA LEU A 99 5.08 22.68 13.14
C LEU A 99 5.16 23.36 11.76
N ILE A 100 6.03 24.35 11.59
CA ILE A 100 6.29 25.00 10.29
C ILE A 100 6.84 23.98 9.28
N SER A 101 7.79 23.15 9.70
CA SER A 101 8.35 22.09 8.83
C SER A 101 7.27 21.10 8.40
N PHE A 102 6.37 20.69 9.31
CA PHE A 102 5.26 19.80 9.00
C PHE A 102 4.29 20.40 7.98
N ILE A 103 3.91 21.68 8.14
CA ILE A 103 3.02 22.38 7.19
C ILE A 103 3.66 22.45 5.80
N LEU A 104 4.97 22.75 5.73
CA LEU A 104 5.69 22.82 4.45
C LEU A 104 5.80 21.46 3.77
N THR A 105 6.12 20.40 4.53
CA THR A 105 6.12 19.02 4.03
C THR A 105 4.76 18.63 3.45
N ALA A 106 3.68 18.91 4.20
CA ALA A 106 2.32 18.65 3.75
C ALA A 106 1.98 19.43 2.48
N ALA A 107 2.41 20.69 2.38
CA ALA A 107 2.21 21.53 1.20
C ALA A 107 2.93 20.96 -0.04
N VAL A 108 4.18 20.52 0.11
CA VAL A 108 4.95 19.89 -0.99
C VAL A 108 4.28 18.60 -1.44
N VAL A 109 3.93 17.70 -0.52
CA VAL A 109 3.25 16.43 -0.84
C VAL A 109 1.91 16.68 -1.54
N TYR A 110 1.12 17.62 -1.03
CA TYR A 110 -0.17 17.97 -1.63
C TYR A 110 0.00 18.50 -3.06
N PHE A 111 0.95 19.41 -3.27
CA PHE A 111 1.15 20.04 -4.58
C PHE A 111 1.76 19.07 -5.62
N PHE A 112 2.75 18.26 -5.22
CA PHE A 112 3.48 17.38 -6.14
C PHE A 112 2.87 15.99 -6.29
N VAL A 113 2.04 15.52 -5.36
CA VAL A 113 1.45 14.16 -5.41
C VAL A 113 -0.06 14.23 -5.55
N VAL A 114 -0.75 14.88 -4.59
CA VAL A 114 -2.21 14.86 -4.55
C VAL A 114 -2.81 15.59 -5.74
N LYS A 115 -2.32 16.79 -6.08
CA LYS A 115 -2.82 17.58 -7.20
C LYS A 115 -2.67 16.87 -8.56
N PRO A 116 -1.49 16.34 -8.96
CA PRO A 116 -1.38 15.63 -10.24
C PRO A 116 -2.19 14.34 -10.26
N ILE A 117 -2.21 13.56 -9.17
CA ILE A 117 -3.05 12.35 -9.10
C ILE A 117 -4.53 12.70 -9.22
N ASN A 118 -5.00 13.74 -8.54
CA ASN A 118 -6.40 14.18 -8.63
C ASN A 118 -6.74 14.66 -10.05
N THR A 119 -5.80 15.34 -10.71
CA THR A 119 -5.97 15.80 -12.10
C THR A 119 -5.96 14.64 -13.09
N LEU A 120 -5.08 13.66 -12.89
CA LEU A 120 -5.01 12.45 -13.72
C LEU A 120 -6.23 11.56 -13.50
N ASN A 121 -6.73 11.44 -12.28
CA ASN A 121 -7.95 10.70 -11.97
C ASN A 121 -9.18 11.36 -12.57
N ASP A 122 -9.29 12.69 -12.55
CA ASP A 122 -10.39 13.39 -13.23
C ASP A 122 -10.35 13.15 -14.75
N ARG A 123 -9.14 13.20 -15.36
CA ARG A 123 -8.96 12.87 -16.79
C ARG A 123 -9.26 11.39 -17.09
N TYR A 124 -8.79 10.48 -16.25
CA TYR A 124 -9.00 9.04 -16.40
C TYR A 124 -10.49 8.68 -16.27
N ASN A 125 -11.18 9.23 -15.27
CA ASN A 125 -12.61 9.03 -15.04
C ASN A 125 -13.48 9.62 -16.17
N ARG A 126 -13.02 10.67 -16.86
CA ARG A 126 -13.70 11.20 -18.06
C ARG A 126 -13.51 10.33 -19.30
N LEU A 127 -12.33 9.75 -19.49
CA LEU A 127 -12.00 8.92 -20.66
C LEU A 127 -12.53 7.49 -20.55
N ARG A 128 -12.63 6.98 -19.32
CA ARG A 128 -13.32 5.74 -18.98
C ARG A 128 -14.13 6.04 -17.73
N PRO A 129 -15.46 6.32 -17.83
CA PRO A 129 -16.28 6.33 -16.63
C PRO A 129 -16.00 4.98 -15.97
N LYS A 130 -15.44 5.04 -14.75
CA LYS A 130 -15.03 3.88 -14.00
C LYS A 130 -16.21 2.93 -14.10
N LYS A 131 -16.04 1.83 -14.83
CA LYS A 131 -16.82 0.64 -14.57
C LYS A 131 -16.35 0.33 -13.17
N GLU A 132 -17.02 0.93 -12.20
CA GLU A 132 -16.98 0.49 -10.84
C GLU A 132 -17.05 -1.03 -10.98
N GLU A 133 -16.17 -1.73 -10.29
CA GLU A 133 -16.47 -3.09 -9.91
C GLU A 133 -17.75 -2.97 -9.10
N GLY A 134 -18.87 -2.80 -9.82
CA GLY A 134 -20.19 -2.65 -9.29
C GLY A 134 -20.39 -3.89 -8.45
N PRO A 135 -21.05 -3.74 -7.30
CA PRO A 135 -21.12 -4.78 -6.29
C PRO A 135 -21.35 -6.12 -6.99
N THR A 136 -20.35 -7.00 -6.96
CA THR A 136 -20.38 -8.28 -7.71
C THR A 136 -21.58 -9.15 -7.31
N THR A 137 -22.22 -8.75 -6.23
CA THR A 137 -23.35 -9.33 -5.52
C THR A 137 -24.50 -8.32 -5.42
N LYS A 138 -25.71 -8.75 -5.82
CA LYS A 138 -27.00 -8.14 -5.47
C LYS A 138 -27.62 -8.91 -4.31
N ASP A 139 -28.36 -8.22 -3.46
CA ASP A 139 -29.13 -8.88 -2.42
C ASP A 139 -30.42 -9.46 -3.00
N CYS A 140 -30.72 -10.71 -2.64
CA CYS A 140 -31.95 -11.38 -3.06
C CYS A 140 -33.16 -10.76 -2.32
N PRO A 141 -34.21 -10.30 -3.02
CA PRO A 141 -35.37 -9.68 -2.38
C PRO A 141 -36.23 -10.66 -1.55
N PHE A 142 -36.02 -11.98 -1.71
CA PHE A 142 -36.79 -13.01 -1.01
C PHE A 142 -36.11 -13.50 0.27
N CYS A 143 -34.77 -13.59 0.28
CA CYS A 143 -34.03 -14.17 1.40
C CYS A 143 -32.87 -13.31 1.91
N LEU A 144 -32.67 -12.11 1.34
CA LEU A 144 -31.66 -11.12 1.74
C LEU A 144 -30.20 -11.65 1.74
N SER A 145 -29.96 -12.78 1.09
CA SER A 145 -28.61 -13.30 0.88
C SER A 145 -27.93 -12.61 -0.30
N SER A 146 -26.61 -12.50 -0.25
CA SER A 146 -25.80 -11.93 -1.32
C SER A 146 -25.66 -12.93 -2.48
N VAL A 147 -26.10 -12.54 -3.67
CA VAL A 147 -26.13 -13.40 -4.87
C VAL A 147 -25.45 -12.68 -6.03
N PRO A 148 -24.65 -13.35 -6.89
CA PRO A 148 -23.99 -12.67 -7.99
C PRO A 148 -24.96 -11.98 -8.96
N LEU A 149 -24.56 -10.82 -9.50
CA LEU A 149 -25.42 -9.97 -10.36
C LEU A 149 -26.07 -10.72 -11.54
N LYS A 150 -25.31 -11.66 -12.15
CA LYS A 150 -25.74 -12.45 -13.32
C LYS A 150 -26.59 -13.67 -12.98
N ALA A 151 -26.83 -13.97 -11.70
CA ALA A 151 -27.64 -15.12 -11.33
C ALA A 151 -29.11 -14.91 -11.71
N THR A 152 -29.65 -15.87 -12.44
CA THR A 152 -31.09 -16.00 -12.75
C THR A 152 -31.86 -16.68 -11.62
N ARG A 153 -31.18 -17.45 -10.77
CA ARG A 153 -31.73 -18.12 -9.58
C ARG A 153 -30.85 -17.91 -8.36
N CYS A 154 -31.48 -17.68 -7.21
CA CYS A 154 -30.78 -17.55 -5.94
C CYS A 154 -30.27 -18.93 -5.45
N ALA A 155 -29.00 -19.01 -5.02
CA ALA A 155 -28.42 -20.24 -4.48
C ALA A 155 -28.96 -20.63 -3.09
N TYR A 156 -29.47 -19.66 -2.31
CA TYR A 156 -29.95 -19.88 -0.95
C TYR A 156 -31.44 -20.26 -0.90
N CYS A 157 -32.30 -19.54 -1.62
CA CYS A 157 -33.75 -19.78 -1.58
C CYS A 157 -34.33 -20.36 -2.87
N THR A 158 -33.53 -20.61 -3.91
CA THR A 158 -33.95 -21.13 -5.22
C THR A 158 -34.97 -20.29 -6.00
N ALA A 159 -35.36 -19.13 -5.46
CA ALA A 159 -36.27 -18.20 -6.13
C ALA A 159 -35.66 -17.65 -7.43
N GLN A 160 -36.53 -17.43 -8.42
CA GLN A 160 -36.17 -16.77 -9.67
C GLN A 160 -35.96 -15.26 -9.39
N LEU A 161 -34.79 -14.74 -9.73
CA LEU A 161 -34.44 -13.35 -9.46
C LEU A 161 -34.86 -12.46 -10.64
N PRO A 162 -35.46 -11.29 -10.40
CA PRO A 162 -35.70 -10.32 -11.47
C PRO A 162 -34.36 -9.84 -12.06
N PRO A 163 -34.30 -9.58 -13.38
CA PRO A 163 -33.09 -9.06 -14.03
C PRO A 163 -32.80 -7.64 -13.52
N VAL A 164 -31.53 -7.36 -13.21
CA VAL A 164 -31.09 -6.03 -12.76
C VAL A 164 -31.10 -5.09 -13.97
N GLU A 165 -31.69 -3.90 -13.79
CA GLU A 165 -32.01 -2.90 -14.83
C GLU A 165 -30.80 -2.42 -15.68
N GLY A 166 -29.57 -2.83 -15.37
CA GLY A 166 -28.36 -2.51 -16.14
C GLY A 166 -27.72 -3.65 -16.95
N THR A 167 -28.28 -4.87 -16.99
CA THR A 167 -27.60 -6.04 -17.62
C THR A 167 -28.22 -6.50 -18.95
N GLN A 168 -29.35 -5.93 -19.41
CA GLN A 168 -30.10 -6.45 -20.55
C GLN A 168 -29.51 -6.17 -21.95
N ALA A 169 -28.32 -5.57 -22.07
CA ALA A 169 -27.77 -5.15 -23.37
C ALA A 169 -26.69 -6.08 -23.97
N GLN A 170 -26.32 -7.21 -23.35
CA GLN A 170 -25.16 -8.01 -23.79
C GLN A 170 -25.43 -9.47 -24.19
N THR A 171 -26.69 -9.90 -24.30
CA THR A 171 -27.02 -11.29 -24.69
C THR A 171 -27.84 -11.38 -25.97
N ALA A 172 -27.74 -10.38 -26.86
CA ALA A 172 -28.31 -10.41 -28.20
C ALA A 172 -27.20 -10.44 -29.27
N TYR A 173 -26.41 -11.50 -29.29
CA TYR A 173 -25.78 -12.08 -30.49
C TYR A 173 -25.38 -13.53 -30.20
#